data_AF-A0A2W4K293-F1
#
_entry.id   AF-A0A2W4K293-F1
#
_cell.length_a   1.000
_cell.length_b   1.000
_cell.length_c   1.000
_cell.angle_alpha   90.00
_cell.angle_beta   90.00
_cell.angle_gamma   90.00
#
_symmetry.space_group_name_H-M   'P 1'
#
loop_
_entity.id
_entity.type
_entity.pdbx_description
1 polymer ?
#
loop_
_entity_poly.entity_id
_entity_poly.type
_entity_poly.pdbx_seq_one_letter_code
_entity_poly.pdbx_strand_id
1 'polypeptide(L)'
;MNNFLLILVEYLKTGLLILVGSLISLYILSLILNFAKGKYRTAKETAEAVGDNTPGVEATTEENMGAQDVEEELVALITAAVAAYLGKSVNQIKVGFIKRIHQKAPAWAMESRLNPKENP
;
A
#
# COMPACT_ATOMS: atom_id res chain seq x y z
N MET A 1 45.38 -35.87 12.96
CA MET A 1 45.45 -34.71 12.04
C MET A 1 44.45 -34.80 10.89
N ASN A 2 44.21 -35.99 10.31
CA ASN A 2 43.32 -36.16 9.15
C ASN A 2 41.83 -35.83 9.40
N ASN A 3 41.31 -36.09 10.61
CA ASN A 3 39.91 -35.79 10.96
C ASN A 3 39.62 -34.28 10.95
N PHE A 4 40.59 -33.44 11.33
CA PHE A 4 40.44 -31.98 11.30
C PHE A 4 40.34 -31.46 9.86
N LEU A 5 41.14 -32.00 8.94
CA LEU A 5 41.07 -31.63 7.53
C LEU A 5 39.74 -32.06 6.88
N LEU A 6 39.22 -33.25 7.23
CA LEU A 6 37.91 -33.70 6.76
C LEU A 6 36.80 -32.75 7.19
N ILE A 7 36.78 -32.38 8.48
CA ILE A 7 35.80 -31.45 9.04
C ILE A 7 35.87 -30.09 8.30
N LEU A 8 37.07 -29.58 8.04
CA LEU A 8 37.25 -28.29 7.36
C LEU A 8 36.73 -28.31 5.91
N VAL A 9 36.96 -29.40 5.18
CA VAL A 9 36.44 -29.60 3.82
C VAL A 9 34.90 -29.68 3.83
N GLU A 10 34.31 -30.31 4.84
CA GLU A 10 32.87 -30.45 4.98
C GLU A 10 32.17 -29.11 5.26
N TYR A 11 32.77 -28.25 6.09
CA TYR A 11 32.31 -26.88 6.29
C TYR A 11 32.44 -26.03 5.03
N LEU A 12 33.55 -26.13 4.29
CA LEU A 12 33.76 -25.40 3.04
C LEU A 12 32.69 -25.77 2.00
N LYS A 13 32.37 -27.06 1.89
CA LYS A 13 31.32 -27.57 1.01
C LYS A 13 29.94 -27.04 1.39
N THR A 14 29.61 -27.08 2.68
CA THR A 14 28.31 -26.59 3.18
C THR A 14 28.17 -25.08 2.98
N GLY A 15 29.23 -24.31 3.21
CA GLY A 15 29.26 -22.87 2.94
C GLY A 15 29.03 -22.54 1.47
N LEU A 16 29.63 -23.30 0.56
CA LEU A 16 29.41 -23.15 -0.89
C LEU A 16 27.94 -23.41 -1.26
N LEU A 17 27.32 -24.45 -0.69
CA LEU A 17 25.91 -24.76 -0.94
C LEU A 17 24.97 -23.63 -0.48
N ILE A 18 25.25 -23.03 0.68
CA ILE A 18 24.47 -21.91 1.21
C ILE A 18 24.63 -20.68 0.31
N LEU A 19 25.84 -20.38 -0.16
CA LEU A 19 26.11 -19.25 -1.05
C LEU A 19 25.42 -19.42 -2.42
N VAL A 20 25.50 -20.61 -3.01
CA VAL A 20 24.78 -20.92 -4.26
C VAL A 20 23.27 -20.84 -4.03
N GLY A 21 22.78 -21.38 -2.91
CA GLY A 21 21.37 -21.31 -2.54
C GLY A 21 20.86 -19.88 -2.37
N SER A 22 21.65 -18.98 -1.75
CA SER A 22 21.26 -17.58 -1.57
C SER A 22 21.23 -16.84 -2.91
N LEU A 23 22.19 -17.07 -3.81
CA LEU A 23 22.19 -16.52 -5.16
C LEU A 23 20.94 -16.93 -5.95
N ILE A 24 20.55 -18.20 -5.85
CA ILE A 24 19.31 -18.72 -6.49
C ILE A 24 18.08 -18.06 -5.87
N SER A 25 18.02 -17.95 -4.54
CA SER A 25 16.90 -17.30 -3.83
C SER A 25 16.73 -15.84 -4.27
N LEU A 26 17.82 -15.07 -4.32
CA LEU A 26 17.80 -13.68 -4.80
C LEU A 26 17.40 -13.60 -6.28
N TYR A 27 17.86 -14.54 -7.12
CA TYR A 27 17.50 -14.58 -8.53
C TYR A 27 16.00 -14.79 -8.75
N ILE A 28 15.39 -15.72 -8.01
CA ILE A 28 13.94 -15.98 -8.05
C ILE A 28 13.17 -14.73 -7.62
N LEU A 29 13.62 -14.04 -6.55
CA LEU A 29 12.99 -12.81 -6.08
C LEU A 29 13.10 -11.69 -7.12
N SER A 30 14.26 -11.55 -7.77
CA SER A 30 14.45 -10.62 -8.90
C SER A 30 13.52 -10.94 -10.07
N LEU A 31 13.30 -12.22 -10.37
CA LEU A 31 12.41 -12.67 -11.44
C LEU A 31 10.94 -12.31 -11.15
N ILE A 32 10.48 -12.50 -9.91
CA ILE A 32 9.15 -12.06 -9.46
C ILE A 32 8.98 -10.55 -9.62
N LEU A 33 10.00 -9.77 -9.22
CA LEU A 33 9.96 -8.30 -9.29
C LEU A 33 10.01 -7.80 -10.73
N ASN A 34 10.76 -8.47 -11.61
CA ASN A 34 10.84 -8.10 -13.03
C ASN A 34 9.54 -8.43 -13.77
N PHE A 35 8.91 -9.57 -13.46
CA PHE A 35 7.59 -9.92 -13.98
C PHE A 35 6.53 -8.91 -13.54
N ALA A 36 6.57 -8.48 -12.28
CA ALA A 36 5.73 -7.40 -11.78
C ALA A 36 5.99 -6.09 -12.54
N LYS A 37 7.25 -5.67 -12.69
CA LYS A 37 7.63 -4.45 -13.45
C LYS A 37 7.18 -4.48 -14.92
N GLY A 38 7.15 -5.64 -15.56
CA GLY A 38 6.64 -5.78 -16.94
C GLY A 38 5.20 -5.28 -17.11
N LYS A 39 4.37 -5.40 -16.07
CA LYS A 39 2.99 -4.88 -16.07
C LYS A 39 2.88 -3.40 -15.65
N TYR A 40 3.89 -2.85 -14.98
CA TYR A 40 3.90 -1.45 -14.51
C TYR A 40 4.58 -0.47 -15.48
N ARG A 41 5.33 -0.93 -16.49
CA ARG A 41 5.99 -0.03 -17.47
C ARG A 41 5.03 0.60 -18.49
N THR A 42 3.86 0.01 -18.75
CA THR A 42 2.89 0.58 -19.71
C THR A 42 2.22 1.86 -19.20
N ALA A 43 2.36 2.21 -17.92
CA ALA A 43 1.71 3.40 -17.35
C ALA A 43 2.62 4.63 -17.20
N LYS A 44 3.91 4.57 -17.59
CA LYS A 44 4.88 5.65 -17.31
C LYS A 44 5.46 6.37 -18.54
N GLU A 45 5.09 5.97 -19.77
CA GLU A 45 5.53 6.65 -21.01
C GLU A 45 4.44 7.53 -21.66
N THR A 46 3.33 7.82 -20.96
CA THR A 46 2.26 8.70 -21.47
C THR A 46 1.93 9.84 -20.50
N ALA A 47 2.93 10.38 -19.81
CA ALA A 47 2.74 11.52 -18.88
C ALA A 47 3.73 12.67 -19.11
N GLU A 48 4.38 12.72 -20.27
CA GLU A 48 5.24 13.83 -20.68
C GLU A 48 4.89 14.30 -22.09
N ALA A 49 3.65 14.79 -22.27
CA ALA A 49 3.31 15.72 -23.36
C ALA A 49 1.96 16.39 -23.07
N VAL A 50 1.92 17.71 -23.29
CA VAL A 50 0.74 18.61 -23.27
C VAL A 50 0.31 19.02 -21.85
N GLY A 51 0.49 20.25 -21.37
CA GLY A 51 0.44 21.54 -22.07
C GLY A 51 -0.88 22.22 -21.73
N ASP A 52 -0.83 23.12 -20.75
CA ASP A 52 -1.61 24.36 -20.59
C ASP A 52 -2.96 24.47 -21.31
N ASN A 53 -4.07 24.65 -20.57
CA ASN A 53 -4.97 25.83 -20.65
C ASN A 53 -6.30 25.62 -19.91
N THR A 54 -6.71 26.71 -19.25
CA THR A 54 -8.06 27.16 -18.85
C THR A 54 -8.75 26.65 -17.56
N PRO A 55 -9.24 27.59 -16.72
CA PRO A 55 -9.99 27.33 -15.51
C PRO A 55 -11.50 27.31 -15.76
N GLY A 56 -12.23 26.57 -14.93
CA GLY A 56 -13.67 26.77 -14.78
C GLY A 56 -14.44 25.47 -14.65
N VAL A 57 -14.86 25.14 -13.44
CA VAL A 57 -16.13 24.46 -13.21
C VAL A 57 -16.78 25.08 -11.98
N GLU A 58 -17.84 25.85 -12.24
CA GLU A 58 -18.79 26.31 -11.25
C GLU A 58 -19.69 25.15 -10.81
N ALA A 59 -19.92 25.11 -9.50
CA ALA A 59 -21.13 24.73 -8.76
C ALA A 59 -22.16 23.75 -9.38
N THR A 60 -22.33 22.64 -8.64
CA THR A 60 -23.60 22.04 -8.20
C THR A 60 -24.54 21.43 -9.24
N THR A 61 -24.69 20.10 -9.20
CA THR A 61 -25.99 19.44 -9.39
C THR A 61 -25.99 18.14 -8.57
N GLU A 62 -26.91 18.09 -7.62
CA GLU A 62 -27.24 16.94 -6.79
C GLU A 62 -27.92 15.82 -7.61
N GLU A 63 -27.74 14.60 -7.09
CA GLU A 63 -28.60 13.41 -7.24
C GLU A 63 -28.61 12.68 -8.59
N ASN A 64 -27.61 11.80 -8.76
CA ASN A 64 -27.85 10.36 -9.01
C ASN A 64 -26.58 9.56 -8.71
N MET A 65 -26.24 9.41 -7.43
CA MET A 65 -25.02 8.73 -7.02
C MET A 65 -25.17 7.22 -7.18
N GLY A 66 -24.69 6.69 -8.31
CA GLY A 66 -24.32 5.29 -8.40
C GLY A 66 -23.30 4.95 -7.30
N ALA A 67 -23.19 3.68 -6.90
CA ALA A 67 -22.31 3.25 -5.81
C ALA A 67 -20.84 3.69 -5.96
N GLN A 68 -20.41 3.99 -7.19
CA GLN A 68 -19.08 4.51 -7.51
C GLN A 68 -18.89 5.98 -7.11
N ASP A 69 -19.93 6.80 -7.27
CA ASP A 69 -19.93 8.24 -6.98
C ASP A 69 -19.80 8.49 -5.46
N VAL A 70 -20.45 7.64 -4.66
CA VAL A 70 -20.35 7.67 -3.19
C VAL A 70 -18.92 7.40 -2.70
N GLU A 71 -18.18 6.52 -3.37
CA GLU A 71 -16.80 6.23 -2.97
C GLU A 71 -15.87 7.41 -3.30
N GLU A 72 -16.03 8.02 -4.47
CA GLU A 72 -15.25 9.18 -4.90
C GLU A 72 -15.51 10.41 -4.02
N GLU A 73 -16.77 10.67 -3.67
CA GLU A 73 -17.16 11.75 -2.76
C GLU A 73 -16.54 11.57 -1.37
N LEU A 74 -16.53 10.34 -0.84
CA LEU A 74 -15.88 10.03 0.44
C LEU A 74 -14.37 10.28 0.39
N VAL A 75 -13.70 9.92 -0.71
CA VAL A 75 -12.27 10.21 -0.89
C VAL A 75 -12.04 11.72 -0.92
N ALA A 76 -12.85 12.48 -1.65
CA ALA A 76 -12.74 13.93 -1.75
C ALA A 76 -12.94 14.61 -0.38
N LEU A 77 -13.99 14.22 0.35
CA LEU A 77 -14.29 14.74 1.68
C LEU A 77 -13.16 14.45 2.68
N ILE A 78 -12.66 13.21 2.72
CA ILE A 78 -11.55 12.84 3.59
C ILE A 78 -10.28 13.61 3.21
N THR A 79 -9.99 13.73 1.92
CA THR A 79 -8.81 14.46 1.43
C THR A 79 -8.88 15.93 1.79
N ALA A 80 -10.05 16.56 1.64
CA ALA A 80 -10.28 17.95 2.03
C ALA A 80 -10.11 18.15 3.55
N ALA A 81 -10.65 17.25 4.36
CA ALA A 81 -10.48 17.31 5.82
C ALA A 81 -9.02 17.17 6.24
N VAL A 82 -8.28 16.25 5.63
CA VAL A 82 -6.84 16.06 5.90
C VAL A 82 -6.02 17.26 5.40
N ALA A 83 -6.38 17.84 4.26
CA ALA A 83 -5.75 19.05 3.72
C ALA A 83 -5.89 20.23 4.69
N ALA A 84 -7.11 20.46 5.19
CA ALA A 84 -7.40 21.49 6.17
C ALA A 84 -6.63 21.25 7.48
N TYR A 85 -6.61 20.01 7.97
CA TYR A 85 -5.88 19.65 9.19
C TYR A 85 -4.37 19.88 9.10
N LEU A 86 -3.77 19.53 7.95
CA LEU A 86 -2.33 19.67 7.73
C LEU A 86 -1.92 21.08 7.29
N GLY A 87 -2.87 21.98 7.02
CA GLY A 87 -2.60 23.29 6.42
C GLY A 87 -1.93 23.20 5.05
N LYS A 88 -2.16 22.12 4.31
CA LYS A 88 -1.58 21.86 2.98
C LYS A 88 -2.67 21.92 1.93
N SER A 89 -2.30 22.27 0.70
CA SER A 89 -3.26 22.24 -0.40
C SER A 89 -3.57 20.79 -0.81
N VAL A 90 -4.78 20.58 -1.34
CA VAL A 90 -5.25 19.25 -1.80
C VAL A 90 -4.28 18.63 -2.82
N ASN A 91 -3.67 19.46 -3.68
CA ASN A 91 -2.70 19.04 -4.69
C ASN A 91 -1.40 18.45 -4.11
N GLN A 92 -1.09 18.69 -2.83
CA GLN A 92 0.08 18.15 -2.16
C GLN A 92 -0.19 16.81 -1.45
N ILE A 93 -1.43 16.33 -1.48
CA ILE A 93 -1.87 15.12 -0.78
C ILE A 93 -2.21 14.05 -1.82
N LYS A 94 -1.49 12.93 -1.76
CA LYS A 94 -1.73 11.77 -2.61
C LYS A 94 -2.36 10.65 -1.80
N VAL A 95 -3.61 10.31 -2.10
CA VAL A 95 -4.30 9.16 -1.52
C VAL A 95 -3.84 7.89 -2.24
N GLY A 96 -3.18 6.99 -1.51
CA GLY A 96 -2.71 5.72 -2.07
C GLY A 96 -3.77 4.63 -2.06
N PHE A 97 -4.44 4.43 -0.93
CA PHE A 97 -5.45 3.38 -0.76
C PHE A 97 -6.36 3.72 0.41
N ILE A 98 -7.67 3.50 0.24
CA ILE A 98 -8.67 3.60 1.30
C ILE A 98 -9.34 2.24 1.44
N LYS A 99 -9.36 1.70 2.65
CA LYS A 99 -10.04 0.44 2.96
C LYS A 99 -10.97 0.64 4.13
N ARG A 100 -12.24 0.30 3.92
CA ARG A 100 -13.21 0.19 5.00
C ARG A 100 -12.82 -0.99 5.89
N ILE A 101 -12.42 -0.71 7.13
CA ILE A 101 -12.33 -1.75 8.15
C ILE A 101 -13.74 -2.18 8.53
N HIS A 102 -13.95 -3.48 8.75
CA HIS A 102 -15.27 -4.09 8.92
C HIS A 102 -16.16 -3.30 9.88
N GLN A 103 -17.41 -3.06 9.48
CA GLN A 103 -18.42 -2.31 10.22
C GLN A 103 -18.87 -2.99 11.53
N LYS A 104 -18.38 -4.21 11.81
CA LYS A 104 -18.62 -4.90 13.07
C LYS A 104 -17.66 -4.33 14.10
N ALA A 105 -18.18 -3.51 15.01
CA ALA A 105 -17.44 -3.03 16.16
C ALA A 105 -16.72 -4.24 16.82
N PRO A 106 -15.40 -4.16 17.04
CA PRO A 106 -14.69 -5.22 17.73
C PRO A 106 -15.29 -5.42 19.12
N ALA A 107 -15.20 -6.64 19.67
CA ALA A 107 -15.90 -7.00 20.91
C ALA A 107 -15.68 -5.98 22.05
N TRP A 108 -14.47 -5.45 22.21
CA TRP A 108 -14.14 -4.42 23.21
C TRP A 108 -14.89 -3.09 23.01
N ALA A 109 -15.21 -2.70 21.78
CA ALA A 109 -16.00 -1.50 21.47
C ALA A 109 -17.51 -1.73 21.68
N MET A 110 -17.94 -2.98 21.76
CA MET A 110 -19.33 -3.35 22.04
C MET A 110 -19.58 -3.45 23.55
N GLU A 111 -18.62 -3.97 24.31
CA GLU A 111 -18.65 -4.06 25.78
C GLU A 111 -18.94 -2.70 26.46
N SER A 112 -18.31 -1.61 26.01
CA SER A 112 -18.54 -0.27 26.57
C SER A 112 -19.96 0.26 26.34
N ARG A 113 -20.65 -0.20 25.28
CA ARG A 113 -22.03 0.18 24.97
C ARG A 113 -23.04 -0.64 25.75
N LEU A 114 -22.65 -1.85 26.18
CA LEU A 114 -23.52 -2.81 26.86
C LEU A 114 -23.42 -2.71 28.39
N ASN A 115 -22.30 -2.22 28.94
CA ASN A 115 -22.14 -2.04 30.38
C ASN A 115 -21.76 -0.60 30.79
N PRO A 116 -22.69 0.38 30.68
CA PRO A 116 -22.38 1.76 31.03
C PRO A 116 -22.23 2.04 32.54
N LYS A 117 -22.60 1.13 33.46
CA LYS A 117 -22.41 1.33 34.91
C LYS A 117 -22.45 0.01 35.70
N GLU A 118 -21.28 -0.57 35.95
CA GLU A 118 -21.02 -1.38 37.15
C GLU A 118 -19.65 -0.99 37.71
N ASN A 119 -19.58 0.17 38.36
CA ASN A 119 -18.48 0.51 39.25
C ASN A 119 -19.11 1.03 40.55
N PRO A 120 -18.91 0.34 41.70
CA PRO A 120 -19.43 0.80 42.99
C PRO A 120 -18.83 2.14 43.42
#